data_AF-A0A8T6QHU8-F1
#
_entry.id   AF-A0A8T6QHU8-F1
#
_cell.length_a   1.000
_cell.length_b   1.000
_cell.length_c   1.000
_cell.angle_alpha   90.00
_cell.angle_beta   90.00
_cell.angle_gamma   90.00
#
_symmetry.space_group_name_H-M   'P 1'
#
loop_
_entity.id
_entity.type
_entity.pdbx_description
1 polymer ?
#
loop_
_entity_poly.entity_id
_entity_poly.type
_entity_poly.pdbx_seq_one_letter_code
_entity_poly.pdbx_strand_id
1 'polypeptide(L)'
;MKPSDGEGTVISTTSEPEYYFVVVLAGQSNSMSFGEGLPLPETYDRPDPRIKQLARRSTVTPGGVACKYNDIIPADHCLHDVQDMSRLNHPKADLSKGQYGTVGQGLHIAKKLLPFIPANAGILLVPCCRGGSAFLEGDEGTFSESTGASETSARWGVDKPLYKDLLTRTQAALKANPKNILLAVVWMQGEFDLKQGAYATQPGLFDSMVEKYRSDLS
;
A
#
# COMPACT_ATOMS: atom_id res chain seq x y z
N MET A 1 2.16 -11.22 -58.58
CA MET A 1 1.64 -11.42 -57.21
C MET A 1 2.80 -11.35 -56.24
N LYS A 2 2.88 -10.25 -55.47
CA LYS A 2 3.69 -10.15 -54.25
C LYS A 2 2.68 -10.18 -53.08
N PRO A 3 2.93 -10.89 -51.98
CA PRO A 3 2.07 -10.79 -50.81
C PRO A 3 2.26 -9.41 -50.17
N SER A 4 1.16 -8.75 -49.82
CA SER A 4 1.15 -7.52 -49.03
C SER A 4 1.43 -7.85 -47.57
N ASP A 5 2.47 -7.25 -47.03
CA ASP A 5 2.83 -7.33 -45.62
C ASP A 5 1.69 -6.74 -44.77
N GLY A 6 1.14 -7.57 -43.88
CA GLY A 6 0.19 -7.12 -42.87
C GLY A 6 0.92 -6.29 -41.83
N GLU A 7 0.72 -4.98 -41.85
CA GLU A 7 1.05 -4.10 -40.72
C GLU A 7 0.14 -4.45 -39.54
N GLY A 8 0.63 -5.37 -38.70
CA GLY A 8 0.15 -5.52 -37.34
C GLY A 8 0.40 -4.21 -36.60
N THR A 9 -0.62 -3.38 -36.50
CA THR A 9 -0.61 -2.19 -35.65
C THR A 9 -0.40 -2.66 -34.22
N VAL A 10 0.83 -2.53 -33.71
CA VAL A 10 1.10 -2.65 -32.28
C VAL A 10 0.50 -1.41 -31.64
N ILE A 11 -0.76 -1.50 -31.24
CA ILE A 11 -1.42 -0.49 -30.43
C ILE A 11 -0.75 -0.53 -29.05
N SER A 12 0.33 0.23 -28.89
CA SER A 12 0.86 0.59 -27.58
C SER A 12 -0.06 1.63 -26.95
N THR A 13 -1.22 1.18 -26.46
CA THR A 13 -2.06 1.99 -25.58
C THR A 13 -1.77 1.59 -24.14
N THR A 14 -0.74 2.16 -23.54
CA THR A 14 -0.72 2.28 -22.07
C THR A 14 -1.70 3.39 -21.68
N SER A 15 -2.99 3.16 -21.92
CA SER A 15 -4.05 4.00 -21.38
C SER A 15 -4.12 3.77 -19.87
N GLU A 16 -4.42 4.83 -19.11
CA GLU A 16 -4.75 4.67 -17.69
C GLU A 16 -5.84 3.60 -17.52
N PRO A 17 -5.75 2.73 -16.49
CA PRO A 17 -6.77 1.73 -16.24
C PRO A 17 -8.18 2.31 -16.13
N GLU A 18 -9.17 1.62 -16.69
CA GLU A 18 -10.58 1.98 -16.57
C GLU A 18 -11.11 1.84 -15.14
N TYR A 19 -10.52 0.92 -14.36
CA TYR A 19 -10.83 0.65 -12.96
C TYR A 19 -9.70 -0.16 -12.30
N TYR A 20 -9.79 -0.37 -11.00
CA TYR A 20 -8.75 -1.02 -10.21
C TYR A 20 -9.30 -2.17 -9.36
N PHE A 21 -8.54 -3.26 -9.31
CA PHE A 21 -8.60 -4.19 -8.20
C PHE A 21 -7.84 -3.58 -7.02
N VAL A 22 -8.52 -3.38 -5.91
CA VAL A 22 -7.99 -2.75 -4.69
C VAL A 22 -7.38 -3.84 -3.80
N VAL A 23 -6.11 -3.66 -3.44
CA VAL A 23 -5.39 -4.52 -2.50
C VAL A 23 -4.91 -3.67 -1.33
N VAL A 24 -5.42 -3.96 -0.14
CA VAL A 24 -5.06 -3.24 1.07
C VAL A 24 -3.88 -3.93 1.74
N LEU A 25 -2.89 -3.16 2.20
CA LEU A 25 -1.75 -3.66 2.97
C LEU A 25 -1.84 -3.06 4.37
N ALA A 26 -1.95 -3.91 5.37
CA ALA A 26 -2.09 -3.49 6.77
C ALA A 26 -1.33 -4.41 7.72
N GLY A 27 -1.11 -3.92 8.94
CA GLY A 27 -0.33 -4.60 9.97
C GLY A 27 0.89 -3.79 10.39
N GLN A 28 2.01 -4.47 10.67
CA GLN A 28 3.24 -3.83 11.15
C GLN A 28 4.40 -3.94 10.17
N SER A 29 5.65 -3.91 10.68
CA SER A 29 6.90 -3.78 9.91
C SER A 29 7.02 -4.78 8.77
N ASN A 30 6.71 -6.05 9.00
CA ASN A 30 6.82 -7.09 7.97
C ASN A 30 5.72 -7.03 6.89
N SER A 31 4.71 -6.17 7.06
CA SER A 31 3.70 -5.87 6.03
C SER A 31 4.08 -4.68 5.13
N MET A 32 5.24 -4.05 5.39
CA MET A 32 5.66 -2.82 4.74
C MET A 32 7.18 -2.81 4.44
N SER A 33 7.69 -1.63 4.07
CA SER A 33 9.07 -1.44 3.63
C SER A 33 10.07 -1.54 4.78
N PHE A 34 10.40 -2.76 5.21
CA PHE A 34 11.47 -3.04 6.18
C PHE A 34 12.63 -3.85 5.58
N GLY A 35 12.58 -4.21 4.30
CA GLY A 35 13.70 -4.80 3.59
C GLY A 35 14.85 -3.79 3.44
N GLU A 36 15.98 -4.06 4.08
CA GLU A 36 17.15 -3.15 4.10
C GLU A 36 18.06 -3.28 2.86
N GLY A 37 17.77 -4.24 1.98
CA GLY A 37 18.51 -4.44 0.73
C GLY A 37 18.39 -3.23 -0.21
N LEU A 38 19.39 -3.07 -1.09
CA LEU A 38 19.40 -2.00 -2.08
C LEU A 38 18.19 -2.10 -3.02
N PRO A 39 17.36 -1.04 -3.17
CA PRO A 39 16.29 -1.03 -4.15
C PRO A 39 16.81 -1.11 -5.59
N LEU A 40 16.06 -1.79 -6.45
CA LEU A 40 16.39 -2.08 -7.85
C LEU A 40 15.33 -1.52 -8.82
N PRO A 41 15.13 -0.18 -8.88
CA PRO A 41 14.04 0.46 -9.62
C PRO A 41 14.14 0.31 -11.15
N GLU A 42 15.30 -0.09 -11.67
CA GLU A 42 15.45 -0.41 -13.09
C GLU A 42 14.97 -1.83 -13.43
N THR A 43 14.87 -2.73 -12.43
CA THR A 43 14.57 -4.16 -12.62
C THR A 43 13.37 -4.63 -11.79
N TYR A 44 13.60 -5.31 -10.67
CA TYR A 44 12.57 -5.97 -9.86
C TYR A 44 11.62 -4.98 -9.21
N ASP A 45 12.13 -3.84 -8.79
CA ASP A 45 11.39 -2.78 -8.10
C ASP A 45 10.84 -1.73 -9.06
N ARG A 46 11.00 -1.95 -10.36
CA ARG A 46 10.49 -1.03 -11.40
C ARG A 46 8.98 -0.87 -11.27
N PRO A 47 8.47 0.37 -11.16
CA PRO A 47 7.04 0.68 -11.20
C PRO A 47 6.38 0.17 -12.49
N ASP A 48 5.08 -0.11 -12.41
CA ASP A 48 4.25 -0.47 -13.55
C ASP A 48 3.14 0.59 -13.75
N PRO A 49 2.86 1.05 -14.99
CA PRO A 49 1.85 2.07 -15.23
C PRO A 49 0.44 1.69 -14.74
N ARG A 50 0.13 0.39 -14.64
CA ARG A 50 -1.18 -0.13 -14.17
C ARG A 50 -1.21 -0.40 -12.66
N ILE A 51 -0.11 -0.19 -11.95
CA ILE A 51 -0.04 -0.38 -10.49
C ILE A 51 0.13 0.99 -9.82
N LYS A 52 -0.89 1.36 -9.04
CA LYS A 52 -0.97 2.63 -8.33
C LYS A 52 -1.07 2.40 -6.83
N GLN A 53 -0.92 3.45 -6.04
CA GLN A 53 -1.19 3.45 -4.61
C GLN A 53 -1.94 4.72 -4.20
N LEU A 54 -2.63 4.68 -3.06
CA LEU A 54 -3.12 5.90 -2.41
C LEU A 54 -2.00 6.63 -1.67
N ALA A 55 -1.81 7.90 -2.00
CA ALA A 55 -0.80 8.76 -1.40
C ALA A 55 -1.08 9.08 0.10
N ARG A 56 -0.04 9.59 0.76
CA ARG A 56 0.00 9.99 2.18
C ARG A 56 1.08 11.05 2.42
N ARG A 57 2.30 10.77 1.95
CA ARG A 57 3.41 11.74 1.93
C ARG A 57 3.02 13.00 1.14
N SER A 58 3.76 14.08 1.35
CA SER A 58 3.58 15.34 0.62
C SER A 58 4.09 15.29 -0.82
N THR A 59 4.92 14.31 -1.16
CA THR A 59 5.45 14.07 -2.52
C THR A 59 5.41 12.58 -2.87
N VAL A 60 5.30 12.27 -4.18
CA VAL A 60 5.22 10.90 -4.71
C VAL A 60 6.47 10.10 -4.40
N THR A 61 7.64 10.73 -4.54
CA THR A 61 8.95 10.21 -4.14
C THR A 61 9.66 11.29 -3.31
N PRO A 62 10.73 10.99 -2.56
CA PRO A 62 11.48 12.02 -1.83
C PRO A 62 11.98 13.13 -2.77
N GLY A 63 11.53 14.37 -2.55
CA GLY A 63 11.86 15.52 -3.41
C GLY A 63 11.18 15.55 -4.77
N GLY A 64 10.25 14.61 -5.02
CA GLY A 64 9.52 14.50 -6.28
C GLY A 64 8.29 15.41 -6.37
N VAL A 65 7.39 15.04 -7.28
CA VAL A 65 6.13 15.75 -7.53
C VAL A 65 5.25 15.75 -6.27
N ALA A 66 4.62 16.88 -5.96
CA ALA A 66 3.70 16.98 -4.83
C ALA A 66 2.47 16.07 -5.02
N CYS A 67 1.99 15.49 -3.93
CA CYS A 67 0.74 14.75 -3.86
C CYS A 67 -0.01 15.07 -2.56
N LYS A 68 -1.32 14.84 -2.57
CA LYS A 68 -2.19 14.99 -1.41
C LYS A 68 -2.60 13.62 -0.87
N TYR A 69 -3.07 13.60 0.37
CA TYR A 69 -3.62 12.38 0.98
C TYR A 69 -4.71 11.79 0.08
N ASN A 70 -4.60 10.48 -0.19
CA ASN A 70 -5.46 9.70 -1.10
C ASN A 70 -5.41 10.06 -2.60
N ASP A 71 -4.47 10.89 -3.07
CA ASP A 71 -4.20 10.95 -4.52
C ASP A 71 -3.78 9.57 -5.04
N ILE A 72 -4.27 9.19 -6.23
CA ILE A 72 -3.82 7.98 -6.92
C ILE A 72 -2.49 8.28 -7.62
N ILE A 73 -1.41 7.68 -7.11
CA ILE A 73 -0.04 7.92 -7.59
C ILE A 73 0.61 6.60 -8.03
N PRO A 74 1.72 6.63 -8.79
CA PRO A 74 2.48 5.41 -9.08
C PRO A 74 2.89 4.67 -7.80
N ALA A 75 2.83 3.34 -7.83
CA ALA A 75 3.41 2.51 -6.79
C ALA A 75 4.87 2.17 -7.11
N ASP A 76 5.73 2.23 -6.10
CA ASP A 76 7.11 1.75 -6.15
C ASP A 76 7.42 0.84 -4.94
N HIS A 77 8.69 0.51 -4.73
CA HIS A 77 9.12 -0.40 -3.65
C HIS A 77 8.91 0.14 -2.24
N CYS A 78 8.70 1.44 -2.06
CA CYS A 78 8.60 2.09 -0.75
C CYS A 78 7.25 2.82 -0.63
N LEU A 79 6.20 2.05 -0.31
CA LEU A 79 4.81 2.52 -0.31
C LEU A 79 4.50 3.55 0.80
N HIS A 80 3.40 4.27 0.62
CA HIS A 80 2.92 5.36 1.47
C HIS A 80 2.17 4.87 2.73
N ASP A 81 2.78 3.94 3.46
CA ASP A 81 2.30 3.45 4.75
C ASP A 81 2.22 4.57 5.82
N VAL A 82 1.63 4.29 6.99
CA VAL A 82 1.51 5.28 8.08
C VAL A 82 2.89 5.76 8.53
N GLN A 83 3.88 4.86 8.55
CA GLN A 83 5.27 5.19 8.80
C GLN A 83 6.04 5.39 7.49
N ASP A 84 6.66 6.55 7.34
CA ASP A 84 7.47 6.88 6.16
C ASP A 84 8.88 6.30 6.26
N MET A 85 9.15 5.26 5.45
CA MET A 85 10.44 4.59 5.39
C MET A 85 11.35 5.12 4.27
N SER A 86 10.91 6.11 3.50
CA SER A 86 11.57 6.54 2.28
C SER A 86 12.88 7.30 2.46
N ARG A 87 13.18 7.69 3.71
CA ARG A 87 14.42 8.39 4.09
C ARG A 87 15.49 7.45 4.66
N LEU A 88 15.16 6.17 4.84
CA LEU A 88 16.05 5.16 5.41
C LEU A 88 16.79 4.45 4.27
N ASN A 89 17.78 5.13 3.71
CA ASN A 89 18.49 4.68 2.53
C ASN A 89 19.57 3.63 2.84
N HIS A 90 19.72 2.64 1.97
CA HIS A 90 20.87 1.75 1.98
C HIS A 90 22.18 2.55 1.79
N PRO A 91 23.31 2.20 2.46
CA PRO A 91 24.56 2.97 2.38
C PRO A 91 25.18 3.10 0.98
N LYS A 92 24.78 2.24 0.05
CA LYS A 92 25.22 2.24 -1.36
C LYS A 92 24.15 2.74 -2.34
N ALA A 93 23.09 3.36 -1.85
CA ALA A 93 22.02 3.90 -2.69
C ALA A 93 22.50 5.06 -3.57
N ASP A 94 22.17 5.00 -4.86
CA ASP A 94 22.22 6.14 -5.75
C ASP A 94 20.82 6.77 -5.84
N LEU A 95 20.62 7.86 -5.10
CA LEU A 95 19.32 8.54 -5.05
C LEU A 95 18.92 9.17 -6.39
N SER A 96 19.89 9.48 -7.27
CA SER A 96 19.59 9.98 -8.62
C SER A 96 18.91 8.92 -9.49
N LYS A 97 19.04 7.64 -9.11
CA LYS A 97 18.40 6.49 -9.76
C LYS A 97 17.11 6.05 -9.07
N GLY A 98 16.63 6.79 -8.08
CA GLY A 98 15.43 6.42 -7.32
C GLY A 98 15.64 5.29 -6.31
N GLN A 99 16.89 4.98 -5.91
CA GLN A 99 17.20 3.93 -4.93
C GLN A 99 16.97 4.39 -3.48
N TYR A 100 15.90 5.11 -3.22
CA TYR A 100 15.61 5.68 -1.90
C TYR A 100 14.92 4.65 -0.98
N GLY A 101 15.05 4.84 0.32
CA GLY A 101 14.35 4.08 1.35
C GLY A 101 14.69 2.59 1.38
N THR A 102 13.81 1.87 2.06
CA THR A 102 13.75 0.41 2.19
C THR A 102 12.72 -0.19 1.24
N VAL A 103 12.71 -1.52 1.12
CA VAL A 103 11.87 -2.27 0.19
C VAL A 103 10.76 -3.03 0.92
N GLY A 104 9.53 -2.91 0.42
CA GLY A 104 8.36 -3.69 0.86
C GLY A 104 7.77 -4.53 -0.27
N GLN A 105 7.04 -5.59 0.09
CA GLN A 105 6.52 -6.58 -0.86
C GLN A 105 5.27 -6.16 -1.64
N GLY A 106 4.64 -5.04 -1.29
CA GLY A 106 3.35 -4.62 -1.85
C GLY A 106 3.36 -4.46 -3.37
N LEU A 107 4.40 -3.83 -3.92
CA LEU A 107 4.60 -3.72 -5.36
C LEU A 107 4.73 -5.10 -6.01
N HIS A 108 5.49 -6.01 -5.42
CA HIS A 108 5.76 -7.33 -5.99
C HIS A 108 4.53 -8.24 -5.93
N ILE A 109 3.69 -8.12 -4.90
CA ILE A 109 2.37 -8.75 -4.85
C ILE A 109 1.53 -8.26 -6.03
N ALA A 110 1.43 -6.94 -6.22
CA ALA A 110 0.67 -6.37 -7.33
C ALA A 110 1.21 -6.83 -8.71
N LYS A 111 2.53 -6.78 -8.93
CA LYS A 111 3.15 -7.25 -10.18
C LYS A 111 2.85 -8.72 -10.47
N LYS A 112 2.76 -9.57 -9.44
CA LYS A 112 2.40 -10.99 -9.59
C LYS A 112 0.92 -11.21 -9.84
N LEU A 113 0.04 -10.32 -9.37
CA LEU A 113 -1.40 -10.39 -9.63
C LEU A 113 -1.78 -9.82 -11.01
N LEU A 114 -1.02 -8.85 -11.51
CA LEU A 114 -1.34 -8.09 -12.74
C LEU A 114 -1.61 -8.97 -13.99
N PRO A 115 -0.91 -10.10 -14.22
CA PRO A 115 -1.20 -10.98 -15.35
C PRO A 115 -2.56 -11.69 -15.28
N PHE A 116 -3.20 -11.71 -14.11
CA PHE A 116 -4.45 -12.43 -13.86
C PHE A 116 -5.69 -11.53 -13.87
N ILE A 117 -5.54 -10.22 -14.12
CA ILE A 117 -6.65 -9.28 -14.21
C ILE A 117 -6.85 -8.79 -15.66
N PRO A 118 -8.05 -8.31 -16.03
CA PRO A 118 -8.32 -7.76 -17.36
C PRO A 118 -7.32 -6.66 -17.78
N ALA A 119 -6.99 -6.58 -19.07
CA ALA A 119 -6.01 -5.65 -19.59
C ALA A 119 -6.38 -4.16 -19.37
N ASN A 120 -7.68 -3.85 -19.32
CA ASN A 120 -8.20 -2.51 -19.02
C ASN A 120 -8.28 -2.20 -17.51
N ALA A 121 -7.96 -3.16 -16.64
CA ALA A 121 -7.94 -2.97 -15.18
C ALA A 121 -6.50 -2.74 -14.68
N GLY A 122 -6.37 -2.09 -13.53
CA GLY A 122 -5.12 -1.92 -12.79
C GLY A 122 -5.21 -2.50 -11.38
N ILE A 123 -4.14 -2.33 -10.62
CA ILE A 123 -4.11 -2.64 -9.18
C ILE A 123 -3.91 -1.34 -8.41
N LEU A 124 -4.80 -1.06 -7.46
CA LEU A 124 -4.68 0.07 -6.54
C LEU A 124 -4.31 -0.45 -5.15
N LEU A 125 -3.08 -0.18 -4.74
CA LEU A 125 -2.57 -0.51 -3.42
C LEU A 125 -3.06 0.53 -2.40
N VAL A 126 -3.48 0.05 -1.24
CA VAL A 126 -3.88 0.90 -0.11
C VAL A 126 -2.96 0.61 1.08
N PRO A 127 -1.81 1.31 1.16
CA PRO A 127 -0.84 1.10 2.25
C PRO A 127 -1.30 1.78 3.55
N CYS A 128 -1.39 0.99 4.61
CA CYS A 128 -1.89 1.36 5.94
C CYS A 128 -1.07 0.74 7.08
N CYS A 129 0.18 0.34 6.84
CA CYS A 129 1.00 -0.35 7.82
C CYS A 129 1.71 0.63 8.79
N ARG A 130 2.07 0.14 9.98
CA ARG A 130 2.88 0.88 10.96
C ARG A 130 3.86 -0.05 11.69
N GLY A 131 5.17 0.17 11.55
CA GLY A 131 6.17 -0.63 12.27
C GLY A 131 6.03 -0.59 13.80
N GLY A 132 6.06 -1.75 14.45
CA GLY A 132 5.91 -1.82 15.91
C GLY A 132 4.51 -1.53 16.44
N SER A 133 3.49 -1.49 15.58
CA SER A 133 2.10 -1.40 16.03
C SER A 133 1.58 -2.73 16.60
N ALA A 134 0.73 -2.65 17.61
CA ALA A 134 0.15 -3.81 18.29
C ALA A 134 -1.32 -3.57 18.66
N PHE A 135 -2.03 -4.63 19.07
CA PHE A 135 -3.35 -4.49 19.69
C PHE A 135 -3.23 -4.15 21.18
N LEU A 136 -2.24 -4.72 21.87
CA LEU A 136 -2.08 -4.67 23.32
C LEU A 136 -1.17 -3.56 23.82
N GLU A 137 -0.31 -3.02 22.95
CA GLU A 137 0.64 -1.94 23.26
C GLU A 137 0.63 -0.87 22.16
N GLY A 138 1.28 0.26 22.42
CA GLY A 138 1.46 1.36 21.48
C GLY A 138 0.53 2.53 21.77
N ASP A 139 0.99 3.71 21.39
CA ASP A 139 0.21 4.94 21.48
C ASP A 139 -0.98 4.88 20.53
N GLU A 140 -2.13 5.40 20.95
CA GLU A 140 -3.28 5.50 20.06
C GLU A 140 -3.01 6.46 18.89
N GLY A 141 -2.32 7.56 19.19
CA GLY A 141 -2.14 8.68 18.28
C GLY A 141 -3.47 9.36 17.94
N THR A 142 -3.59 9.89 16.73
CA THR A 142 -4.76 10.66 16.29
C THR A 142 -5.14 10.29 14.86
N PHE A 143 -6.39 10.58 14.49
CA PHE A 143 -6.89 10.42 13.13
C PHE A 143 -7.45 11.75 12.62
N SER A 144 -7.16 12.06 11.36
CA SER A 144 -7.72 13.19 10.63
C SER A 144 -8.21 12.72 9.26
N GLU A 145 -9.36 13.22 8.81
CA GLU A 145 -9.89 12.90 7.48
C GLU A 145 -8.98 13.41 6.34
N SER A 146 -8.17 14.44 6.59
CA SER A 146 -7.31 15.07 5.58
C SER A 146 -5.89 14.51 5.52
N THR A 147 -5.45 13.79 6.56
CA THR A 147 -4.06 13.28 6.66
C THR A 147 -3.96 11.84 7.14
N GLY A 148 -5.07 11.23 7.53
CA GLY A 148 -5.13 9.86 8.06
C GLY A 148 -4.65 9.74 9.51
N ALA A 149 -4.20 8.54 9.87
CA ALA A 149 -3.53 8.27 11.15
C ALA A 149 -2.22 9.06 11.27
N SER A 150 -1.94 9.56 12.48
CA SER A 150 -0.68 10.24 12.79
C SER A 150 0.50 9.26 12.85
N GLU A 151 1.71 9.77 12.68
CA GLU A 151 2.96 8.99 12.77
C GLU A 151 3.10 8.24 14.11
N THR A 152 2.57 8.84 15.18
CA THR A 152 2.56 8.27 16.54
C THR A 152 1.52 7.17 16.74
N SER A 153 0.55 6.99 15.84
CA SER A 153 -0.44 5.93 15.97
C SER A 153 0.22 4.57 15.84
N ALA A 154 0.20 3.78 16.91
CA ALA A 154 0.78 2.45 17.00
C ALA A 154 -0.18 1.41 17.62
N ARG A 155 -1.44 1.78 17.85
CA ARG A 155 -2.48 0.90 18.39
C ARG A 155 -3.49 0.46 17.33
N TRP A 156 -3.56 -0.84 17.07
CA TRP A 156 -4.65 -1.48 16.33
C TRP A 156 -5.84 -1.78 17.25
N GLY A 157 -7.02 -1.93 16.64
CA GLY A 157 -8.27 -2.22 17.34
C GLY A 157 -9.42 -1.36 16.83
N VAL A 158 -10.65 -1.80 17.13
CA VAL A 158 -11.88 -1.10 16.74
C VAL A 158 -11.82 0.38 17.16
N ASP A 159 -12.21 1.25 16.23
CA ASP A 159 -12.27 2.71 16.38
C ASP A 159 -10.94 3.43 16.69
N LYS A 160 -9.82 2.71 16.75
CA LYS A 160 -8.48 3.30 16.89
C LYS A 160 -8.07 4.03 15.62
N PRO A 161 -7.14 5.01 15.69
CA PRO A 161 -6.70 5.74 14.51
C PRO A 161 -6.20 4.88 13.35
N LEU A 162 -5.44 3.80 13.61
CA LEU A 162 -5.00 2.87 12.56
C LEU A 162 -6.18 2.14 11.90
N TYR A 163 -7.21 1.77 12.67
CA TYR A 163 -8.43 1.18 12.13
C TYR A 163 -9.21 2.18 11.26
N LYS A 164 -9.38 3.42 11.73
CA LYS A 164 -10.05 4.48 10.97
C LYS A 164 -9.32 4.77 9.67
N ASP A 165 -7.99 4.79 9.69
CA ASP A 165 -7.16 4.98 8.50
C ASP A 165 -7.30 3.80 7.51
N LEU A 166 -7.26 2.55 8.00
CA LEU A 166 -7.54 1.35 7.21
C LEU A 166 -8.92 1.42 6.52
N LEU A 167 -9.97 1.71 7.28
CA LEU A 167 -11.34 1.79 6.76
C LEU A 167 -11.49 2.91 5.73
N THR A 168 -11.14 4.14 6.11
CA THR A 168 -11.40 5.32 5.28
C THR A 168 -10.57 5.34 4.01
N ARG A 169 -9.33 4.82 4.03
CA ARG A 169 -8.53 4.70 2.81
C ARG A 169 -9.04 3.60 1.88
N THR A 170 -9.56 2.50 2.43
CA THR A 170 -10.23 1.47 1.61
C THR A 170 -11.48 2.05 0.95
N GLN A 171 -12.31 2.77 1.71
CA GLN A 171 -13.50 3.44 1.17
C GLN A 171 -13.11 4.50 0.12
N ALA A 172 -12.03 5.26 0.32
CA ALA A 172 -11.52 6.22 -0.66
C ALA A 172 -11.11 5.52 -1.97
N ALA A 173 -10.40 4.39 -1.88
CA ALA A 173 -10.03 3.59 -3.04
C ALA A 173 -11.26 3.09 -3.82
N LEU A 174 -12.30 2.59 -3.12
CA LEU A 174 -13.52 2.11 -3.76
C LEU A 174 -14.37 3.25 -4.34
N LYS A 175 -14.44 4.40 -3.65
CA LYS A 175 -15.20 5.58 -4.08
C LYS A 175 -14.56 6.27 -5.28
N ALA A 176 -13.24 6.16 -5.46
CA ALA A 176 -12.53 6.79 -6.59
C ALA A 176 -13.08 6.34 -7.96
N ASN A 177 -13.63 5.12 -8.05
CA ASN A 177 -14.30 4.65 -9.25
C ASN A 177 -15.31 3.54 -8.88
N PRO A 178 -16.60 3.65 -9.26
CA PRO A 178 -17.63 2.66 -8.89
C PRO A 178 -17.39 1.25 -9.46
N LYS A 179 -16.49 1.09 -10.43
CA LYS A 179 -16.06 -0.23 -10.95
C LYS A 179 -14.92 -0.86 -10.13
N ASN A 180 -14.37 -0.16 -9.14
CA ASN A 180 -13.29 -0.71 -8.31
C ASN A 180 -13.80 -1.88 -7.47
N ILE A 181 -12.94 -2.88 -7.29
CA ILE A 181 -13.28 -4.12 -6.58
C ILE A 181 -12.27 -4.33 -5.46
N LEU A 182 -12.73 -4.43 -4.21
CA LEU A 182 -11.86 -4.87 -3.11
C LEU A 182 -11.50 -6.35 -3.32
N LEU A 183 -10.25 -6.62 -3.65
CA LEU A 183 -9.76 -7.98 -3.92
C LEU A 183 -9.32 -8.67 -2.63
N ALA A 184 -8.51 -8.00 -1.82
CA ALA A 184 -7.94 -8.58 -0.61
C ALA A 184 -7.44 -7.52 0.37
N VAL A 185 -7.34 -7.93 1.64
CA VAL A 185 -6.51 -7.27 2.66
C VAL A 185 -5.35 -8.22 2.96
N VAL A 186 -4.12 -7.78 2.70
CA VAL A 186 -2.90 -8.46 3.12
C VAL A 186 -2.55 -7.97 4.51
N TRP A 187 -2.66 -8.87 5.48
CA TRP A 187 -2.44 -8.59 6.89
C TRP A 187 -1.22 -9.34 7.42
N MET A 188 -0.21 -8.61 7.90
CA MET A 188 0.96 -9.19 8.56
C MET A 188 1.26 -8.43 9.84
N GLN A 189 0.86 -9.01 10.97
CA GLN A 189 1.01 -8.42 12.29
C GLN A 189 1.00 -9.48 13.39
N GLY A 190 1.65 -9.17 14.51
CA GLY A 190 1.55 -9.92 15.77
C GLY A 190 2.83 -9.86 16.60
N GLU A 191 3.95 -9.44 16.02
CA GLU A 191 5.28 -9.57 16.63
C GLU A 191 5.42 -8.76 17.92
N PHE A 192 4.72 -7.62 18.05
CA PHE A 192 4.73 -6.82 19.28
C PHE A 192 3.69 -7.28 20.31
N ASP A 193 2.57 -7.87 19.87
CA ASP A 193 1.60 -8.49 20.79
C ASP A 193 2.18 -9.74 21.46
N LEU A 194 2.99 -10.52 20.74
CA LEU A 194 3.70 -11.70 21.28
C LEU A 194 4.65 -11.37 22.44
N LYS A 195 5.09 -10.11 22.56
CA LYS A 195 5.97 -9.66 23.66
C LYS A 195 5.18 -9.34 24.93
N GLN A 196 3.85 -9.25 24.85
CA GLN A 196 3.00 -8.85 25.97
C GLN A 196 2.58 -10.07 26.81
N GLY A 197 2.47 -9.89 28.12
CA GLY A 197 1.96 -10.94 29.03
C GLY A 197 0.52 -11.37 28.71
N ALA A 198 -0.25 -10.51 28.03
CA ALA A 198 -1.64 -10.75 27.66
C ALA A 198 -1.83 -11.18 26.19
N TYR A 199 -0.79 -11.66 25.50
CA TYR A 199 -0.84 -12.00 24.06
C TYR A 199 -1.99 -12.94 23.67
N ALA A 200 -2.45 -13.80 24.58
CA ALA A 200 -3.57 -14.72 24.38
C ALA A 200 -4.91 -14.01 24.12
N THR A 201 -5.01 -12.71 24.39
CA THR A 201 -6.21 -11.88 24.10
C THR A 201 -6.19 -11.27 22.69
N GLN A 202 -5.03 -11.25 22.02
CA GLN A 202 -4.87 -10.67 20.69
C GLN A 202 -5.81 -11.28 19.63
N PRO A 203 -6.05 -12.60 19.57
CA PRO A 203 -6.97 -13.18 18.58
C PRO A 203 -8.38 -12.58 18.65
N GLY A 204 -8.96 -12.42 19.84
CA GLY A 204 -10.29 -11.84 19.99
C GLY A 204 -10.36 -10.36 19.60
N LEU A 205 -9.28 -9.61 19.82
CA LEU A 205 -9.17 -8.21 19.39
C LEU A 205 -9.06 -8.10 17.86
N PHE A 206 -8.31 -9.00 17.23
CA PHE A 206 -8.22 -9.09 15.78
C PHE A 206 -9.57 -9.47 15.16
N ASP A 207 -10.24 -10.50 15.66
CA ASP A 207 -11.54 -10.95 15.18
C ASP A 207 -12.57 -9.81 15.26
N SER A 208 -12.64 -9.11 16.40
CA SER A 208 -13.53 -7.96 16.59
C SER A 208 -13.26 -6.85 15.55
N MET A 209 -11.99 -6.59 15.25
CA MET A 209 -11.62 -5.57 14.26
C MET A 209 -11.98 -6.00 12.83
N VAL A 210 -11.80 -7.28 12.48
CA VAL A 210 -12.15 -7.83 11.16
C VAL A 210 -13.67 -7.82 10.95
N GLU A 211 -14.45 -8.23 11.96
CA GLU A 211 -15.91 -8.18 11.92
C GLU A 211 -16.41 -6.75 11.72
N LYS A 212 -15.88 -5.80 12.49
CA LYS A 212 -16.23 -4.39 12.36
C LYS A 212 -15.85 -3.83 10.99
N TYR A 213 -14.65 -4.15 10.49
CA TYR A 213 -14.19 -3.70 9.17
C TYR A 213 -15.10 -4.20 8.04
N ARG A 214 -15.51 -5.48 8.09
CA ARG A 214 -16.45 -6.05 7.11
C ARG A 214 -17.82 -5.38 7.18
N SER A 215 -18.31 -5.12 8.39
CA SER A 215 -19.60 -4.43 8.59
C SER A 215 -19.57 -2.96 8.16
N ASP A 216 -18.44 -2.27 8.30
CA ASP A 216 -18.33 -0.85 7.93
C ASP A 216 -18.07 -0.63 6.42
N LEU A 217 -17.77 -1.70 5.68
CA LEU A 217 -17.57 -1.67 4.23
C LEU A 217 -18.78 -2.13 3.41
N SER A 218 -19.73 -2.85 4.03
CA SER A 218 -20.98 -3.30 3.41
C SER A 218 -21.98 -2.16 3.27
#